data_AF-A0A660M4X4-F1
#
_entry.id   AF-A0A660M4X4-F1
#
_cell.length_a   1.000
_cell.length_b   1.000
_cell.length_c   1.000
_cell.angle_alpha   90.00
_cell.angle_beta   90.00
_cell.angle_gamma   90.00
#
_symmetry.space_group_name_H-M   'P 1'
#
loop_
_entity.id
_entity.type
_entity.pdbx_description
1 polymer ?
#
loop_
_entity_poly.entity_id
_entity_poly.type
_entity_poly.pdbx_seq_one_letter_code
_entity_poly.pdbx_strand_id
1 'polypeptide(L)'
;QDCIAAGIRDIYFVVSEQSTQIRDFYRSNVDLNNYLRRNGKADLLPLIAPPKVNLHYMVQSSYGKYGTAIPVSLVVPQLDPGEPVVVLMGDDCVYNADGTSEVARLIEAAGEDRSAILGVHMPPDQLSHYGVLDVADDGRLCGVVEKPAPGKAPSEMINV
;
A
#
# COMPACT_ATOMS: atom_id res chain seq x y z
N GLN A 1 -1.79 1.08 -9.32
CA GLN A 1 -1.04 1.63 -10.47
C GLN A 1 0.36 2.04 -10.03
N ASP A 2 0.49 2.77 -8.92
CA ASP A 2 1.78 3.18 -8.36
C ASP A 2 2.79 2.01 -8.21
N CYS A 3 2.39 0.91 -7.57
CA CYS A 3 3.23 -0.30 -7.47
C CYS A 3 3.74 -0.82 -8.82
N ILE A 4 2.89 -0.78 -9.86
CA ILE A 4 3.23 -1.26 -11.20
C ILE A 4 4.24 -0.31 -11.85
N ALA A 5 4.10 0.99 -11.63
CA ALA A 5 5.06 2.00 -12.11
C ALA A 5 6.44 1.84 -11.43
N ALA A 6 6.45 1.41 -10.16
CA ALA A 6 7.66 1.05 -9.43
C ALA A 6 8.28 -0.31 -9.83
N GLY A 7 7.67 -1.04 -10.77
CA GLY A 7 8.18 -2.31 -11.27
C GLY A 7 7.70 -3.56 -10.52
N ILE A 8 6.82 -3.42 -9.53
CA ILE A 8 6.26 -4.56 -8.78
C ILE A 8 5.39 -5.42 -9.70
N ARG A 9 5.64 -6.74 -9.70
CA ARG A 9 4.95 -7.72 -10.54
C ARG A 9 4.04 -8.68 -9.78
N ASP A 10 4.29 -8.89 -8.50
CA ASP A 10 3.50 -9.74 -7.64
C ASP A 10 2.90 -8.90 -6.51
N ILE A 11 1.57 -8.87 -6.44
CA ILE A 11 0.83 -8.10 -5.44
C ILE A 11 -0.05 -9.06 -4.65
N TYR A 12 0.19 -9.12 -3.35
CA TYR A 12 -0.56 -9.95 -2.42
C TYR A 12 -1.60 -9.11 -1.69
N PHE A 13 -2.87 -9.35 -1.98
CA PHE A 13 -3.99 -8.79 -1.23
C PHE A 13 -4.33 -9.72 -0.07
N VAL A 14 -4.17 -9.23 1.15
CA VAL A 14 -4.72 -9.89 2.34
C VAL A 14 -6.09 -9.28 2.62
N VAL A 15 -7.14 -10.11 2.55
CA VAL A 15 -8.53 -9.69 2.64
C VAL A 15 -9.26 -10.46 3.73
N SER A 16 -10.37 -9.91 4.23
CA SER A 16 -11.26 -10.64 5.15
C SER A 16 -12.00 -11.77 4.44
N GLU A 17 -12.46 -12.76 5.21
CA GLU A 17 -13.17 -13.96 4.71
C GLU A 17 -14.34 -13.66 3.76
N GLN A 18 -15.03 -12.54 3.97
CA GLN A 18 -16.22 -12.17 3.21
C GLN A 18 -15.94 -11.21 2.04
N SER A 19 -14.70 -10.74 1.90
CA SER A 19 -14.36 -9.74 0.90
C SER A 19 -14.09 -10.39 -0.46
N THR A 20 -14.99 -10.14 -1.42
CA THR A 20 -14.78 -10.52 -2.83
C THR A 20 -14.50 -9.33 -3.74
N GLN A 21 -14.74 -8.11 -3.25
CA GLN A 21 -14.80 -6.89 -4.06
C GLN A 21 -13.49 -6.62 -4.81
N ILE A 22 -12.34 -6.73 -4.13
CA ILE A 22 -11.02 -6.48 -4.74
C ILE A 22 -10.76 -7.50 -5.86
N ARG A 23 -11.05 -8.77 -5.61
CA ARG A 23 -10.90 -9.85 -6.61
C ARG A 23 -11.81 -9.63 -7.81
N ASP A 24 -13.05 -9.24 -7.56
CA ASP A 24 -14.04 -9.00 -8.60
C ASP A 24 -13.75 -7.74 -9.42
N PHE A 25 -13.09 -6.74 -8.82
CA PHE A 25 -12.66 -5.51 -9.48
C PHE A 25 -11.52 -5.75 -10.47
N TYR A 26 -10.51 -6.54 -10.08
CA TYR A 26 -9.31 -6.76 -10.91
C TYR A 26 -9.42 -7.93 -11.89
N ARG A 27 -10.51 -8.71 -11.88
CA ARG A 27 -10.74 -9.75 -12.89
C ARG A 27 -11.42 -9.19 -14.14
N SER A 28 -11.28 -9.89 -15.26
CA SER A 28 -12.03 -9.56 -16.47
C SER A 28 -13.53 -9.76 -16.27
N ASN A 29 -14.32 -8.76 -16.65
CA ASN A 29 -15.78 -8.83 -16.65
C ASN A 29 -16.30 -8.92 -18.09
N VAL A 30 -16.65 -10.14 -18.52
CA VAL A 30 -17.10 -10.42 -19.88
C VAL A 30 -18.40 -9.68 -20.23
N ASP A 31 -19.34 -9.59 -19.29
CA ASP A 31 -20.62 -8.94 -19.51
C ASP A 31 -20.45 -7.43 -19.70
N LEU A 32 -19.61 -6.80 -18.86
CA LEU A 32 -19.27 -5.39 -19.00
C LEU A 32 -18.54 -5.12 -20.32
N ASN A 33 -17.58 -5.96 -20.70
CA ASN A 33 -16.88 -5.86 -21.98
C ASN A 33 -17.85 -5.92 -23.17
N ASN A 34 -18.81 -6.86 -23.14
CA ASN A 34 -19.81 -7.03 -24.18
C ASN A 34 -20.79 -5.85 -24.22
N TYR A 35 -21.21 -5.36 -23.05
CA TYR A 35 -22.06 -4.19 -22.93
C TYR A 35 -21.39 -2.96 -23.56
N LEU A 36 -20.13 -2.68 -23.23
CA LEU A 36 -19.41 -1.53 -23.78
C LEU A 36 -19.28 -1.62 -25.31
N ARG A 37 -18.92 -2.79 -25.85
CA ARG A 37 -18.85 -2.99 -27.32
C ARG A 37 -20.19 -2.77 -28.00
N ARG A 38 -21.27 -3.35 -27.48
CA ARG A 38 -22.62 -3.25 -28.07
C ARG A 38 -23.17 -1.82 -28.03
N ASN A 39 -22.73 -1.01 -27.07
CA ASN A 39 -23.15 0.39 -26.93
C ASN A 39 -22.15 1.38 -27.54
N GLY A 40 -21.19 0.92 -28.36
CA GLY A 40 -20.23 1.79 -29.06
C GLY A 40 -19.20 2.47 -28.15
N LYS A 41 -19.01 1.98 -26.91
CA LYS A 41 -18.09 2.52 -25.89
C LYS A 41 -16.80 1.69 -25.78
N ALA A 42 -16.28 1.22 -26.91
CA ALA A 42 -15.11 0.33 -26.93
C ALA A 42 -13.82 1.04 -26.48
N ASP A 43 -13.78 2.37 -26.56
CA ASP A 43 -12.74 3.26 -26.06
C ASP A 43 -12.55 3.17 -24.53
N LEU A 44 -13.57 2.73 -23.78
CA LEU A 44 -13.49 2.54 -22.32
C LEU A 44 -12.91 1.18 -21.90
N LEU A 45 -12.76 0.22 -22.82
CA LEU A 45 -12.23 -1.11 -22.51
C LEU A 45 -10.84 -1.09 -21.84
N PRO A 46 -9.90 -0.21 -22.20
CA PRO A 46 -8.60 -0.12 -21.52
C PRO A 46 -8.71 0.25 -20.04
N LEU A 47 -9.74 1.00 -19.64
CA LEU A 47 -9.94 1.46 -18.25
C LEU A 47 -10.38 0.32 -17.31
N ILE A 48 -10.99 -0.72 -17.87
CA ILE A 48 -11.53 -1.87 -17.12
C ILE A 48 -10.72 -3.15 -17.35
N ALA A 49 -9.62 -3.06 -18.09
CA ALA A 49 -8.75 -4.19 -18.33
C ALA A 49 -8.04 -4.60 -17.03
N PRO A 50 -7.93 -5.91 -16.73
CA PRO A 50 -7.10 -6.38 -15.64
C PRO A 50 -5.67 -5.85 -15.76
N PRO A 51 -5.01 -5.52 -14.65
CA PRO A 51 -3.64 -5.05 -14.68
C PRO A 51 -2.70 -6.19 -15.13
N LYS A 52 -1.61 -5.84 -15.79
CA LYS A 52 -0.61 -6.81 -16.31
C LYS A 52 0.42 -7.18 -15.23
N VAL A 53 -0.07 -7.71 -14.12
CA VAL A 53 0.69 -8.17 -12.95
C VAL A 53 0.01 -9.39 -12.33
N ASN A 54 0.74 -10.15 -11.53
CA ASN A 54 0.20 -11.27 -10.76
C ASN A 54 -0.48 -10.74 -9.49
N LEU A 55 -1.75 -11.11 -9.31
CA LEU A 55 -2.52 -10.75 -8.12
C LEU A 55 -2.81 -12.02 -7.32
N HIS A 56 -2.31 -12.05 -6.09
CA HIS A 56 -2.51 -13.13 -5.13
C HIS A 56 -3.52 -12.68 -4.09
N TYR A 57 -4.41 -13.58 -3.66
CA TYR A 57 -5.46 -13.27 -2.69
C TYR A 57 -5.34 -14.22 -1.51
N MET A 58 -5.08 -13.67 -0.33
CA MET A 58 -4.96 -14.41 0.92
C MET A 58 -6.07 -13.97 1.86
N VAL A 59 -6.69 -14.94 2.54
CA VAL A 59 -7.76 -14.66 3.49
C VAL A 59 -7.18 -14.61 4.90
N GLN A 60 -7.32 -13.49 5.59
CA GLN A 60 -7.10 -13.42 7.03
C GLN A 60 -8.36 -13.87 7.75
N SER A 61 -8.25 -14.97 8.51
CA SER A 61 -9.39 -15.51 9.24
C SER A 61 -9.87 -14.56 10.33
N SER A 62 -11.19 -14.46 10.49
CA SER A 62 -11.84 -13.67 11.54
C SER A 62 -11.60 -14.23 12.95
N TYR A 63 -11.25 -15.52 13.05
CA TYR A 63 -10.88 -16.20 14.29
C TYR A 63 -9.38 -16.13 14.60
N GLY A 64 -8.59 -15.52 13.71
CA GLY A 64 -7.14 -15.41 13.84
C GLY A 64 -6.68 -14.24 14.71
N LYS A 65 -5.37 -14.00 14.72
CA LYS A 65 -4.80 -12.80 15.33
C LYS A 65 -5.17 -11.55 14.52
N TYR A 66 -5.22 -10.40 15.19
CA TYR A 66 -5.46 -9.10 14.58
C TYR A 66 -4.22 -8.20 14.70
N GLY A 67 -4.15 -7.18 13.84
CA GLY A 67 -3.09 -6.16 13.85
C GLY A 67 -2.30 -6.12 12.54
N THR A 68 -1.61 -5.01 12.33
CA THR A 68 -0.93 -4.64 11.07
C THR A 68 0.16 -5.62 10.65
N ALA A 69 0.80 -6.32 11.60
CA ALA A 69 1.82 -7.31 11.32
C ALA A 69 1.25 -8.67 10.87
N ILE A 70 -0.03 -8.96 11.17
CA ILE A 70 -0.63 -10.26 10.85
C ILE A 70 -0.75 -10.47 9.34
N PRO A 71 -1.28 -9.52 8.53
CA PRO A 71 -1.28 -9.63 7.08
C PRO A 71 0.10 -9.97 6.50
N VAL A 72 1.14 -9.26 6.95
CA VAL A 72 2.52 -9.50 6.50
C VAL A 72 2.94 -10.93 6.82
N SER A 73 2.68 -11.40 8.06
CA SER A 73 3.05 -12.75 8.47
C SER A 73 2.36 -13.87 7.67
N LEU A 74 1.18 -13.62 7.11
CA LEU A 74 0.47 -14.57 6.25
C LEU A 74 1.13 -14.69 4.88
N VAL A 75 1.70 -13.59 4.38
CA VAL A 75 2.32 -13.53 3.04
C VAL A 75 3.75 -14.06 3.06
N VAL A 76 4.53 -13.82 4.13
CA VAL A 76 5.96 -14.20 4.23
C VAL A 76 6.27 -15.63 3.75
N PRO A 77 5.50 -16.68 4.05
CA PRO A 77 5.78 -18.04 3.57
C PRO A 77 5.68 -18.23 2.04
N GLN A 78 5.12 -17.27 1.31
CA GLN A 78 4.99 -17.28 -0.15
C GLN A 78 6.14 -16.54 -0.86
N LEU A 79 7.03 -15.89 -0.11
CA LEU A 79 8.10 -15.04 -0.63
C LEU A 79 9.45 -15.74 -0.56
N ASP A 80 10.38 -15.31 -1.42
CA ASP A 80 11.74 -15.81 -1.37
C ASP A 80 12.47 -15.28 -0.12
N PRO A 81 13.30 -16.09 0.56
CA PRO A 81 14.05 -15.64 1.72
C PRO A 81 14.95 -14.43 1.40
N GLY A 82 14.75 -13.33 2.14
CA GLY A 82 15.53 -12.10 1.97
C GLY A 82 15.05 -11.20 0.84
N GLU A 83 13.96 -11.54 0.15
CA GLU A 83 13.35 -10.66 -0.83
C GLU A 83 12.76 -9.41 -0.16
N PRO A 84 13.15 -8.19 -0.59
CA PRO A 84 12.59 -6.96 -0.04
C PRO A 84 11.13 -6.81 -0.48
N VAL A 85 10.28 -6.34 0.43
CA VAL A 85 8.86 -6.11 0.15
C VAL A 85 8.44 -4.69 0.47
N VAL A 86 7.49 -4.19 -0.31
CA VAL A 86 6.75 -2.98 0.02
C VAL A 86 5.43 -3.39 0.66
N VAL A 87 5.16 -2.86 1.85
CA VAL A 87 3.90 -3.06 2.55
C VAL A 87 3.10 -1.77 2.45
N LEU A 88 1.88 -1.86 1.90
CA LEU A 88 0.97 -0.72 1.76
C LEU A 88 -0.34 -1.04 2.47
N MET A 89 -0.86 -0.09 3.24
CA MET A 89 -2.20 -0.17 3.80
C MET A 89 -3.22 0.32 2.77
N GLY A 90 -4.43 -0.23 2.81
CA GLY A 90 -5.46 0.05 1.81
C GLY A 90 -6.26 1.33 2.06
N ASP A 91 -6.10 1.95 3.22
CA ASP A 91 -6.79 3.14 3.69
C ASP A 91 -6.05 4.44 3.35
N ASP A 92 -4.73 4.39 3.16
CA ASP A 92 -3.93 5.54 2.76
C ASP A 92 -3.46 5.44 1.30
N CYS A 93 -3.68 6.51 0.53
CA CYS A 93 -3.32 6.58 -0.87
C CYS A 93 -2.56 7.87 -1.15
N VAL A 94 -1.30 7.73 -1.55
CA VAL A 94 -0.48 8.86 -1.97
C VAL A 94 -0.70 9.12 -3.46
N TYR A 95 -1.03 10.37 -3.78
CA TYR A 95 -1.28 10.82 -5.13
C TYR A 95 -0.30 11.92 -5.51
N ASN A 96 0.52 11.63 -6.52
CA ASN A 96 1.44 12.59 -7.12
C ASN A 96 0.84 13.13 -8.42
N ALA A 97 0.54 14.42 -8.46
CA ALA A 97 -0.12 15.05 -9.60
C ALA A 97 0.75 15.09 -10.88
N ASP A 98 2.07 15.02 -10.72
CA ASP A 98 3.04 14.92 -11.82
C ASP A 98 3.20 13.48 -12.36
N GLY A 99 2.52 12.50 -11.74
CA GLY A 99 2.56 11.10 -12.13
C GLY A 99 3.80 10.34 -11.65
N THR A 100 4.63 10.91 -10.76
CA THR A 100 5.76 10.17 -10.19
C THR A 100 5.28 9.05 -9.26
N SER A 101 6.07 7.99 -9.15
CA SER A 101 5.74 6.86 -8.30
C SER A 101 6.35 7.01 -6.91
N GLU A 102 5.52 7.00 -5.86
CA GLU A 102 6.01 7.13 -4.49
C GLU A 102 6.56 5.81 -3.97
N VAL A 103 5.98 4.69 -4.41
CA VAL A 103 6.57 3.38 -4.19
C VAL A 103 7.98 3.27 -4.81
N ALA A 104 8.20 3.84 -6.01
CA ALA A 104 9.53 3.84 -6.62
C ALA A 104 10.55 4.66 -5.79
N ARG A 105 10.14 5.84 -5.31
CA ARG A 105 10.98 6.68 -4.42
C ARG A 105 11.27 5.99 -3.10
N LEU A 106 10.30 5.27 -2.54
CA LEU A 106 10.47 4.50 -1.31
C LEU A 106 11.49 3.37 -1.50
N ILE A 107 11.42 2.64 -2.61
CA ILE A 107 12.39 1.59 -2.96
C ILE A 107 13.79 2.20 -3.14
N GLU A 108 13.90 3.32 -3.85
CA GLU A 108 15.18 4.03 -4.03
C GLU A 108 15.76 4.49 -2.68
N ALA A 109 14.93 5.04 -1.80
CA ALA A 109 15.34 5.49 -0.47
C ALA A 109 15.81 4.33 0.44
N ALA A 110 15.15 3.17 0.34
CA ALA A 110 15.56 1.96 1.04
C ALA A 110 16.97 1.52 0.61
N GLY A 111 17.24 1.47 -0.69
CA GLY A 111 18.49 0.91 -1.22
C GLY A 111 18.60 -0.59 -0.95
N GLU A 112 19.80 -1.15 -1.11
CA GLU A 112 20.00 -2.62 -1.11
C GLU A 112 19.93 -3.26 0.29
N ASP A 113 20.43 -2.60 1.34
CA ASP A 113 20.60 -3.19 2.68
C ASP A 113 19.83 -2.47 3.79
N ARG A 114 18.86 -1.59 3.45
CA ARG A 114 18.12 -0.83 4.46
C ARG A 114 16.62 -0.90 4.21
N SER A 115 15.87 -0.56 5.25
CA SER A 115 14.43 -0.34 5.18
C SER A 115 14.16 1.16 5.07
N ALA A 116 13.08 1.52 4.39
CA ALA A 116 12.55 2.88 4.39
C ALA A 116 11.08 2.86 4.82
N ILE A 117 10.63 3.98 5.38
CA ILE A 117 9.24 4.25 5.70
C ILE A 117 8.84 5.55 5.02
N LEU A 118 7.60 5.63 4.56
CA LEU A 118 7.05 6.87 4.03
C LEU A 118 6.58 7.74 5.21
N GLY A 119 7.10 8.97 5.27
CA GLY A 119 6.71 9.97 6.25
C GLY A 119 6.05 11.16 5.56
N VAL A 120 4.92 11.62 6.10
CA VAL A 120 4.21 12.82 5.58
C VAL A 120 4.12 13.89 6.66
N HIS A 121 4.35 15.13 6.26
CA HIS A 121 4.22 16.28 7.17
C HIS A 121 2.75 16.55 7.51
N MET A 122 2.47 16.75 8.80
CA MET A 122 1.14 17.11 9.29
C MET A 122 1.16 18.32 10.22
N PRO A 123 0.11 19.16 10.18
CA PRO A 123 -0.05 20.25 11.13
C PRO A 123 0.03 19.79 12.59
N PRO A 124 0.65 20.58 13.50
CA PRO A 124 0.84 20.18 14.91
C PRO A 124 -0.45 19.81 15.67
N ASP A 125 -1.59 20.38 15.28
CA ASP A 125 -2.90 20.13 15.88
C ASP A 125 -3.52 18.78 15.46
N GLN A 126 -2.97 18.10 14.45
CA GLN A 126 -3.45 16.80 13.97
C GLN A 126 -2.57 15.62 14.41
N LEU A 127 -1.35 15.89 14.91
CA LEU A 127 -0.36 14.85 15.24
C LEU A 127 -0.85 13.84 16.28
N SER A 128 -1.74 14.24 17.20
CA SER A 128 -2.28 13.33 18.24
C SER A 128 -3.18 12.21 17.71
N HIS A 129 -3.48 12.19 16.41
CA HIS A 129 -4.29 11.13 15.79
C HIS A 129 -3.45 9.97 15.22
N TYR A 130 -2.14 10.14 15.10
CA TYR A 130 -1.27 9.27 14.30
C TYR A 130 -0.03 8.79 15.08
N GLY A 131 0.68 7.83 14.49
CA GLY A 131 2.05 7.50 14.87
C GLY A 131 3.01 8.55 14.32
N VAL A 132 3.64 9.31 15.20
CA VAL A 132 4.62 10.35 14.80
C VAL A 132 6.02 9.76 14.79
N LEU A 133 6.72 9.93 13.68
CA LEU A 133 8.07 9.42 13.45
C LEU A 133 9.09 10.22 14.27
N ASP A 134 9.94 9.53 15.01
CA ASP A 134 11.14 10.08 15.62
C ASP A 134 12.33 9.83 14.68
N VAL A 135 12.90 10.90 14.13
CA VAL A 135 13.89 10.83 13.05
C VAL A 135 15.13 11.61 13.46
N ALA A 136 16.29 10.97 13.39
CA ALA A 136 17.57 11.61 13.66
C ALA A 136 17.96 12.59 12.52
N ASP A 137 18.93 13.48 12.81
CA ASP A 137 19.42 14.48 11.84
C ASP A 137 19.99 13.86 10.55
N ASP A 138 20.44 12.60 10.60
CA ASP A 138 20.91 11.82 9.45
C ASP A 138 19.79 11.14 8.64
N GLY A 139 18.53 11.38 8.98
CA GLY A 139 17.34 10.83 8.32
C GLY A 139 16.96 9.42 8.78
N ARG A 140 17.66 8.85 9.76
CA ARG A 140 17.34 7.51 10.27
C ARG A 140 16.14 7.54 11.22
N LEU A 141 15.22 6.60 11.02
CA LEU A 141 14.11 6.36 11.96
C LEU A 141 14.66 5.80 13.28
N CYS A 142 14.39 6.49 14.38
CA CYS A 142 14.73 6.09 15.75
C CYS A 142 13.55 5.40 16.44
N GLY A 143 12.32 5.76 16.09
CA GLY A 143 11.12 5.17 16.67
C GLY A 143 9.83 5.80 16.15
N VAL A 144 8.71 5.32 16.68
CA VAL A 144 7.37 5.88 16.42
C VAL A 144 6.68 6.12 17.75
N VAL A 145 6.15 7.32 17.94
CA VAL A 145 5.36 7.68 19.12
C VAL A 145 3.88 7.70 18.72
N GLU A 146 3.14 6.72 19.21
CA GLU A 146 1.71 6.59 18.93
C GLU A 146 0.90 7.65 19.68
N LYS A 147 0.17 8.48 18.92
CA LYS A 147 -0.80 9.48 19.43
C LYS A 147 -0.22 10.34 20.55
N PRO A 148 0.87 11.09 20.29
CA PRO A 148 1.51 11.89 21.31
C PRO A 148 0.55 12.93 21.88
N ALA A 149 0.72 13.25 23.16
CA ALA A 149 0.03 14.37 23.76
C ALA A 149 0.42 15.69 23.05
N PRO A 150 -0.47 16.71 23.03
CA PRO A 150 -0.16 18.00 22.42
C PRO A 150 1.19 18.58 22.90
N GLY A 151 2.04 18.97 21.96
CA GLY A 151 3.40 19.49 22.25
C GLY A 151 4.42 18.45 22.70
N LYS A 152 4.12 17.15 22.60
CA LYS A 152 5.04 16.03 22.91
C LYS A 152 5.44 15.21 21.69
N ALA A 153 4.99 15.60 20.50
CA ALA A 153 5.38 14.94 19.25
C ALA A 153 6.89 15.11 18.99
N PRO A 154 7.61 14.05 18.61
CA PRO A 154 9.05 14.12 18.34
C PRO A 154 9.39 14.85 17.04
N SER A 155 8.43 14.92 16.10
CA SER A 155 8.56 15.65 14.84
C SER A 155 7.17 16.07 14.34
N GLU A 156 7.11 16.64 13.13
CA GLU A 156 5.87 16.91 12.40
C GLU A 156 5.59 15.87 11.30
N MET A 157 6.28 14.71 11.32
CA MET A 157 6.13 13.64 10.33
C MET A 157 5.33 12.47 10.89
N ILE A 158 4.27 12.06 10.21
CA ILE A 158 3.47 10.87 10.56
C ILE A 158 3.83 9.69 9.67
N ASN A 159 3.63 8.47 10.16
CA ASN A 159 3.61 7.29 9.31
C ASN A 159 2.32 7.27 8.49
N VAL A 160 2.43 6.85 7.24
CA VAL A 160 1.33 6.63 6.28
C VAL A 160 1.48 5.23 5.71
#